data_AF-A0A2N2RI62-F1
#
_entry.id   AF-A0A2N2RI62-F1
#
_cell.length_a   1.000
_cell.length_b   1.000
_cell.length_c   1.000
_cell.angle_alpha   90.00
_cell.angle_beta   90.00
_cell.angle_gamma   90.00
#
_symmetry.space_group_name_H-M   'P 1'
#
loop_
_entity.id
_entity.type
_entity.pdbx_description
1 polymer ?
#
loop_
_entity_poly.entity_id
_entity_poly.type
_entity_poly.pdbx_seq_one_letter_code
_entity_poly.pdbx_strand_id
1 'polypeptide(L)'
;MSLKLFHTTGFATQPLAPVPTGRAGLRPLWLMVLTSLWVATACNLALWRALHQLHTLDTPRGLLFGAGFGIMIAALTCALLSLLAWRWTLKPAITLLLLAAASGSHFMWAYGAVIDSSMMVNVMQTDAREVRDLLSWQLLASVLVLAVAPLIWVWRQPLAYGGGWRRLISNFSIFIASFVLLAGVTAIIYKDFSSVMRNHTQVRYLINPLNSLYSLGVIATKPLRRDTSVRLPIGQDARLGAPRGDASRPPLLVLVLGETARSASFGINGYDRPTTPALAKQNIVSFQNAWSCGTNTAASVPCMFAHLDKEGYESRRSEFESLIDVLARAGLAVLWIDNQSGCKGVCERVANVITSTLKDPELCADGECFDEIMLRGIDQRMAALPAERRARGVVVVMHQMGSHGPAYFRRSPAAFKKFMPECATNALQNCPREQVVNAYDNTILYTDHFLSSVIDWLKTQEKSTAPALMYVSDHGESLGENNIYLHSLPYAIAPDVQKQVPWITWFSARFEQRTGITTACLKQRAATRITHDHYFHSVLGLLGVQTDLYDPARDITAHCG
;
A
#
# COMPACT_ATOMS: atom_id res chain seq x y z
N MET A 1 -102.57 -40.63 16.77
CA MET A 1 -101.88 -41.49 17.76
C MET A 1 -100.49 -41.81 17.22
N SER A 2 -99.48 -41.57 18.06
CA SER A 2 -98.04 -41.89 17.93
C SER A 2 -97.11 -40.99 17.10
N LEU A 3 -96.14 -40.45 17.84
CA LEU A 3 -94.90 -39.76 17.45
C LEU A 3 -93.89 -40.66 16.70
N LYS A 4 -93.03 -40.04 15.87
CA LYS A 4 -91.54 -40.02 15.93
C LYS A 4 -91.00 -39.29 14.68
N LEU A 5 -90.37 -38.12 14.83
CA LEU A 5 -88.93 -37.86 15.07
C LEU A 5 -88.09 -37.75 13.77
N PHE A 6 -87.70 -36.51 13.48
CA PHE A 6 -86.56 -35.97 12.71
C PHE A 6 -85.77 -36.88 11.75
N HIS A 7 -85.72 -36.49 10.48
CA HIS A 7 -84.61 -36.78 9.58
C HIS A 7 -83.95 -35.45 9.12
N THR A 8 -82.73 -35.25 9.59
CA THR A 8 -81.80 -34.22 9.13
C THR A 8 -81.23 -34.59 7.77
N THR A 9 -81.34 -33.68 6.80
CA THR A 9 -80.70 -33.75 5.49
C THR A 9 -79.21 -33.45 5.61
N GLY A 10 -78.43 -34.12 4.75
CA GLY A 10 -77.00 -34.31 4.92
C GLY A 10 -76.11 -33.10 4.65
N PHE A 11 -74.93 -33.16 5.24
CA PHE A 11 -73.72 -32.56 4.70
C PHE A 11 -72.57 -33.54 4.96
N ALA A 12 -72.03 -34.08 3.87
CA ALA A 12 -70.81 -34.87 3.88
C ALA A 12 -69.65 -33.95 4.29
N THR A 13 -69.01 -34.24 5.40
CA THR A 13 -67.75 -33.63 5.82
C THR A 13 -66.62 -34.18 4.95
N GLN A 14 -66.29 -33.48 3.88
CA GLN A 14 -64.99 -33.67 3.22
C GLN A 14 -63.88 -33.22 4.19
N PRO A 15 -62.84 -34.02 4.44
CA PRO A 15 -61.66 -33.53 5.13
C PRO A 15 -60.98 -32.50 4.23
N LEU A 16 -60.84 -31.27 4.75
CA LEU A 16 -60.03 -30.22 4.12
C LEU A 16 -58.63 -30.78 3.85
N ALA A 17 -58.28 -30.88 2.57
CA ALA A 17 -56.92 -31.17 2.15
C ALA A 17 -55.98 -30.13 2.78
N PRO A 18 -54.84 -30.53 3.37
CA PRO A 18 -53.88 -29.58 3.90
C PRO A 18 -53.37 -28.72 2.74
N VAL A 19 -53.66 -27.42 2.81
CA VAL A 19 -53.03 -26.43 1.93
C VAL A 19 -51.51 -26.58 2.11
N PRO A 20 -50.72 -26.83 1.06
CA PRO A 20 -49.26 -26.89 1.17
C PRO A 20 -48.73 -25.46 1.39
N THR A 21 -48.80 -24.97 2.62
CA THR A 21 -48.19 -23.72 3.06
C THR A 21 -46.71 -23.96 3.37
N GLY A 22 -45.93 -24.19 2.33
CA GLY A 22 -44.48 -24.25 2.46
C GLY A 22 -43.83 -23.97 1.12
N ARG A 23 -43.38 -22.73 0.89
CA ARG A 23 -42.43 -22.47 -0.20
C ARG A 23 -41.26 -23.42 0.00
N ALA A 24 -41.10 -24.40 -0.88
CA ALA A 24 -39.99 -25.34 -0.84
C ALA A 24 -38.68 -24.55 -0.82
N GLY A 25 -37.90 -24.69 0.26
CA GLY A 25 -36.67 -23.94 0.42
C GLY A 25 -35.68 -24.23 -0.71
N LEU A 26 -34.97 -23.19 -1.16
CA LEU A 26 -33.94 -23.31 -2.18
C LEU A 26 -32.84 -24.26 -1.67
N ARG A 27 -32.36 -25.15 -2.53
CA ARG A 27 -31.19 -26.00 -2.20
C ARG A 27 -29.95 -25.10 -2.09
N PRO A 28 -29.11 -25.25 -1.05
CA PRO A 28 -27.89 -24.45 -0.90
C PRO A 28 -26.95 -24.48 -2.11
N LEU A 29 -26.95 -25.57 -2.89
CA LEU A 29 -26.19 -25.66 -4.14
C LEU A 29 -26.53 -24.53 -5.12
N TRP A 30 -27.81 -24.24 -5.34
CA TRP A 30 -28.22 -23.19 -6.26
C TRP A 30 -27.75 -21.82 -5.79
N LEU A 31 -27.81 -21.57 -4.49
CA LEU A 31 -27.29 -20.33 -3.91
C LEU A 31 -25.78 -20.18 -4.16
N MET A 32 -25.00 -21.25 -3.97
CA MET A 32 -23.56 -21.24 -4.22
C MET A 32 -23.23 -21.05 -5.71
N VAL A 33 -23.92 -21.75 -6.61
CA VAL A 33 -23.70 -21.64 -8.06
C VAL A 33 -24.04 -20.23 -8.54
N LEU A 34 -25.20 -19.69 -8.18
CA LEU A 34 -25.60 -18.34 -8.59
C LEU A 34 -24.65 -17.27 -8.04
N THR A 35 -24.25 -17.38 -6.78
CA THR A 35 -23.24 -16.49 -6.18
C THR A 35 -21.90 -16.60 -6.92
N SER A 36 -21.47 -17.81 -7.25
CA SER A 36 -20.19 -18.04 -7.93
C SER A 36 -20.19 -17.51 -9.37
N LEU A 37 -21.31 -17.63 -10.08
CA LEU A 37 -21.50 -17.04 -11.40
C LEU A 37 -21.52 -15.50 -11.34
N TRP A 38 -22.21 -14.93 -10.36
CA TRP A 38 -22.21 -13.48 -10.12
C TRP A 38 -20.79 -12.96 -9.84
N VAL A 39 -20.05 -13.65 -8.98
CA VAL A 39 -18.65 -13.32 -8.69
C VAL A 39 -17.79 -13.41 -9.95
N ALA A 40 -17.87 -14.53 -10.69
CA ALA A 40 -17.06 -14.75 -11.89
C ALA A 40 -17.37 -13.74 -13.01
N THR A 41 -18.55 -13.12 -13.02
CA THR A 41 -18.96 -12.17 -14.06
C THR A 41 -18.93 -10.73 -13.53
N ALA A 42 -19.97 -10.31 -12.82
CA ALA A 42 -20.19 -8.94 -12.37
C ALA A 42 -19.07 -8.42 -11.44
N CYS A 43 -18.54 -9.26 -10.54
CA CYS A 43 -17.46 -8.83 -9.64
C CYS A 43 -16.05 -8.94 -10.26
N ASN A 44 -15.91 -9.44 -11.48
CA ASN A 44 -14.64 -9.57 -12.20
C ASN A 44 -14.58 -8.68 -13.46
N LEU A 45 -15.38 -7.60 -13.53
CA LEU A 45 -15.40 -6.71 -14.70
C LEU A 45 -14.02 -6.14 -15.07
N ALA A 46 -13.18 -5.84 -14.07
CA ALA A 46 -11.81 -5.38 -14.31
C ALA A 46 -10.94 -6.45 -15.00
N LEU A 47 -11.08 -7.72 -14.61
CA LEU A 47 -10.42 -8.85 -15.27
C LEU A 47 -10.86 -8.95 -16.74
N TRP A 48 -12.17 -8.89 -16.99
CA TRP A 48 -12.72 -9.00 -18.34
C TRP A 48 -12.29 -7.84 -19.25
N ARG A 49 -12.25 -6.62 -18.70
CA ARG A 49 -11.71 -5.46 -19.41
C ARG A 49 -10.23 -5.63 -19.75
N ALA A 50 -9.42 -6.11 -18.81
CA ALA A 50 -7.99 -6.34 -19.05
C ALA A 50 -7.77 -7.39 -20.15
N LEU A 51 -8.54 -8.50 -20.14
CA LEU A 51 -8.47 -9.52 -21.19
C LEU A 51 -8.90 -9.00 -22.56
N HIS A 52 -9.94 -8.17 -22.61
CA HIS A 52 -10.36 -7.51 -23.84
C HIS A 52 -9.28 -6.55 -24.37
N GLN A 53 -8.67 -5.74 -23.51
CA GLN A 53 -7.59 -4.81 -23.92
C GLN A 53 -6.35 -5.54 -24.43
N LEU A 54 -6.10 -6.76 -23.98
CA LEU A 54 -5.06 -7.65 -24.49
C LEU A 54 -5.44 -8.35 -25.81
N HIS A 55 -6.61 -8.05 -26.39
CA HIS A 55 -7.15 -8.67 -27.61
C HIS A 55 -7.29 -10.21 -27.50
N THR A 56 -7.35 -10.73 -26.27
CA THR A 56 -7.42 -12.19 -26.01
C THR A 56 -8.82 -12.76 -26.24
N LEU A 57 -9.83 -11.90 -26.35
CA LEU A 57 -11.25 -12.28 -26.46
C LEU A 57 -11.83 -12.06 -27.86
N ASP A 58 -11.05 -11.54 -28.81
CA ASP A 58 -11.56 -11.04 -30.09
C ASP A 58 -11.89 -12.14 -31.11
N THR A 59 -11.40 -13.37 -30.88
CA THR A 59 -11.64 -14.52 -31.75
C THR A 59 -12.65 -15.50 -31.14
N PRO A 60 -13.31 -16.36 -31.92
CA PRO A 60 -14.20 -17.41 -31.37
C PRO A 60 -13.49 -18.31 -30.35
N ARG A 61 -12.21 -18.60 -30.58
CA ARG A 61 -11.37 -19.33 -29.64
C ARG A 61 -11.07 -18.53 -28.37
N GLY A 62 -10.87 -17.21 -28.51
CA GLY A 62 -10.76 -16.27 -27.39
C GLY A 62 -12.03 -16.20 -26.53
N LEU A 63 -13.21 -16.21 -27.16
CA LEU A 63 -14.49 -16.28 -26.46
C LEU A 63 -14.65 -17.61 -25.71
N LEU A 64 -14.25 -18.74 -26.32
CA LEU A 64 -14.21 -20.03 -25.63
C LEU A 64 -13.27 -20.00 -24.42
N PHE A 65 -12.09 -19.39 -24.57
CA PHE A 65 -11.15 -19.18 -23.47
C PHE A 65 -11.79 -18.32 -22.35
N GLY A 66 -12.42 -17.19 -22.68
CA GLY A 66 -13.09 -16.32 -21.72
C GLY A 66 -14.21 -17.03 -20.96
N ALA A 67 -15.08 -17.76 -21.66
CA ALA A 67 -16.14 -18.56 -21.06
C ALA A 67 -15.57 -19.67 -20.15
N GLY A 68 -14.56 -20.40 -20.62
CA GLY A 68 -13.87 -21.42 -19.84
C GLY A 68 -13.24 -20.82 -18.57
N PHE A 69 -12.57 -19.68 -18.68
CA PHE A 69 -11.93 -19.03 -17.54
C PHE A 69 -12.97 -18.53 -16.52
N GLY A 70 -14.12 -18.02 -16.97
CA GLY A 70 -15.23 -17.65 -16.09
C GLY A 70 -15.79 -18.86 -15.34
N ILE A 71 -15.91 -20.02 -16.01
CA ILE A 71 -16.30 -21.27 -15.38
C ILE A 71 -15.25 -21.74 -14.36
N MET A 72 -13.95 -21.58 -14.63
CA MET A 72 -12.89 -21.91 -13.67
C MET A 72 -13.03 -21.08 -12.37
N ILE A 73 -13.26 -19.76 -12.50
CA ILE A 73 -13.45 -18.86 -11.35
C ILE A 73 -14.71 -19.26 -10.56
N ALA A 74 -15.82 -19.52 -11.26
CA ALA A 74 -17.06 -19.94 -10.64
C ALA A 74 -16.93 -21.29 -9.94
N ALA A 75 -16.26 -22.26 -10.57
CA ALA A 75 -16.02 -23.59 -10.00
C ALA A 75 -15.18 -23.50 -8.72
N LEU A 76 -14.08 -22.75 -8.75
CA LEU A 76 -13.23 -22.57 -7.57
C LEU A 76 -13.96 -21.82 -6.44
N THR A 77 -14.72 -20.78 -6.77
CA THR A 77 -15.56 -20.06 -5.78
C THR A 77 -16.61 -20.98 -5.16
N CYS A 78 -17.27 -21.81 -5.97
CA CYS A 78 -18.25 -22.79 -5.51
C CYS A 78 -17.61 -23.85 -4.60
N ALA A 79 -16.42 -24.33 -4.95
CA ALA A 79 -15.65 -25.27 -4.13
C ALA A 79 -15.37 -24.66 -2.74
N LEU A 80 -14.88 -23.42 -2.68
CA LEU A 80 -14.62 -22.74 -1.40
C LEU A 80 -15.89 -22.53 -0.57
N LEU A 81 -16.98 -22.08 -1.20
CA LEU A 81 -18.27 -21.92 -0.52
C LEU A 81 -18.81 -23.25 0.01
N SER A 82 -18.59 -24.36 -0.69
CA SER A 82 -19.06 -25.70 -0.29
C SER A 82 -18.50 -26.13 1.07
N LEU A 83 -17.28 -25.72 1.42
CA LEU A 83 -16.65 -25.98 2.73
C LEU A 83 -17.42 -25.29 3.87
N LEU A 84 -17.98 -24.11 3.59
CA LEU A 84 -18.72 -23.28 4.53
C LEU A 84 -20.23 -23.40 4.37
N ALA A 85 -20.71 -24.43 3.67
CA ALA A 85 -22.10 -24.49 3.27
C ALA A 85 -23.00 -25.12 4.34
N TRP A 86 -22.95 -24.60 5.57
CA TRP A 86 -23.78 -25.02 6.71
C TRP A 86 -24.86 -23.99 7.06
N ARG A 87 -25.84 -24.41 7.86
CA ARG A 87 -27.01 -23.60 8.25
C ARG A 87 -26.69 -22.19 8.71
N TRP A 88 -25.61 -22.03 9.49
CA TRP A 88 -25.19 -20.76 10.08
C TRP A 88 -24.03 -20.09 9.34
N THR A 89 -23.30 -20.81 8.48
CA THR A 89 -22.03 -20.31 7.91
C THR A 89 -22.17 -19.87 6.45
N LEU A 90 -23.10 -20.44 5.68
CA LEU A 90 -23.18 -20.18 4.23
C LEU A 90 -23.50 -18.73 3.91
N LYS A 91 -24.58 -18.18 4.50
CA LYS A 91 -25.01 -16.79 4.25
C LYS A 91 -23.97 -15.77 4.74
N PRO A 92 -23.37 -15.89 5.93
CA PRO A 92 -22.24 -15.04 6.33
C PRO A 92 -21.02 -15.16 5.42
N ALA A 93 -20.64 -16.37 4.98
CA ALA A 93 -19.53 -16.56 4.07
C ALA A 93 -19.77 -15.85 2.72
N ILE A 94 -20.97 -15.98 2.15
CA ILE A 94 -21.38 -15.25 0.94
C ILE A 94 -21.37 -13.73 1.18
N THR A 95 -21.78 -13.27 2.36
CA THR A 95 -21.76 -11.85 2.74
C THR A 95 -20.35 -11.29 2.70
N LEU A 96 -19.40 -11.93 3.37
CA LEU A 96 -18.00 -11.51 3.37
C LEU A 96 -17.39 -11.59 1.98
N LEU A 97 -17.67 -12.67 1.23
CA LEU A 97 -17.18 -12.86 -0.13
C LEU A 97 -17.66 -11.75 -1.07
N LEU A 98 -18.96 -11.42 -1.06
CA LEU A 98 -19.52 -10.39 -1.95
C LEU A 98 -19.05 -8.99 -1.57
N LEU A 99 -18.92 -8.68 -0.28
CA LEU A 99 -18.36 -7.39 0.16
C LEU A 99 -16.90 -7.25 -0.27
N ALA A 100 -16.08 -8.28 -0.05
CA ALA A 100 -14.68 -8.28 -0.50
C ALA A 100 -14.59 -8.17 -2.03
N ALA A 101 -15.43 -8.91 -2.76
CA ALA A 101 -15.46 -8.87 -4.22
C ALA A 101 -15.92 -7.50 -4.75
N ALA A 102 -16.94 -6.88 -4.15
CA ALA A 102 -17.40 -5.55 -4.57
C ALA A 102 -16.32 -4.48 -4.34
N SER A 103 -15.68 -4.47 -3.17
CA SER A 103 -14.59 -3.53 -2.87
C SER A 103 -13.39 -3.75 -3.79
N GLY A 104 -12.94 -5.00 -3.96
CA GLY A 104 -11.83 -5.33 -4.87
C GLY A 104 -12.14 -4.95 -6.32
N SER A 105 -13.36 -5.21 -6.79
CA SER A 105 -13.80 -4.83 -8.12
C SER A 105 -13.80 -3.31 -8.32
N HIS A 106 -14.21 -2.54 -7.30
CA HIS A 106 -14.17 -1.09 -7.36
C HIS A 106 -12.74 -0.58 -7.53
N PHE A 107 -11.80 -1.00 -6.66
CA PHE A 107 -10.43 -0.51 -6.71
C PHE A 107 -9.68 -0.93 -7.98
N MET A 108 -9.90 -2.15 -8.45
CA MET A 108 -9.33 -2.60 -9.74
C MET A 108 -9.88 -1.79 -10.92
N TRP A 109 -11.17 -1.48 -10.91
CA TRP A 109 -11.81 -0.74 -12.00
C TRP A 109 -11.44 0.75 -12.00
N ALA A 110 -11.52 1.39 -10.84
CA ALA A 110 -11.35 2.83 -10.69
C ALA A 110 -9.87 3.24 -10.77
N TYR A 111 -8.97 2.47 -10.15
CA TYR A 111 -7.57 2.86 -9.98
C TYR A 111 -6.59 1.95 -10.73
N GLY A 112 -7.04 0.87 -11.37
CA GLY A 112 -6.13 -0.13 -11.94
C GLY A 112 -5.32 -0.89 -10.88
N ALA A 113 -5.79 -0.87 -9.62
CA ALA A 113 -5.13 -1.53 -8.52
C ALA A 113 -5.15 -3.05 -8.70
N VAL A 114 -4.13 -3.74 -8.21
CA VAL A 114 -4.09 -5.19 -8.16
C VAL A 114 -4.00 -5.65 -6.70
N ILE A 115 -4.59 -6.80 -6.39
CA ILE A 115 -4.57 -7.33 -5.01
C ILE A 115 -3.58 -8.48 -4.95
N ASP A 116 -2.43 -8.20 -4.34
CA ASP A 116 -1.42 -9.17 -3.97
C ASP A 116 -1.20 -9.19 -2.44
N SER A 117 -0.22 -9.97 -1.98
CA SER A 117 0.11 -10.04 -0.55
C SER A 117 0.60 -8.70 0.01
N SER A 118 1.26 -7.85 -0.79
CA SER A 118 1.72 -6.55 -0.33
C SER A 118 0.55 -5.59 -0.14
N MET A 119 -0.38 -5.54 -1.10
CA MET A 119 -1.61 -4.74 -1.00
C MET A 119 -2.45 -5.16 0.21
N MET A 120 -2.54 -6.46 0.49
CA MET A 120 -3.25 -6.95 1.68
C MET A 120 -2.57 -6.52 2.99
N VAL A 121 -1.23 -6.45 3.02
CA VAL A 121 -0.50 -5.86 4.16
C VAL A 121 -0.83 -4.37 4.30
N ASN A 122 -0.90 -3.62 3.19
CA ASN A 122 -1.29 -2.20 3.23
C ASN A 122 -2.69 -2.03 3.84
N VAL A 123 -3.66 -2.84 3.40
CA VAL A 123 -5.04 -2.85 3.95
C VAL A 123 -5.05 -3.18 5.45
N MET A 124 -4.13 -4.01 5.94
CA MET A 124 -4.03 -4.35 7.37
C MET A 124 -3.30 -3.30 8.21
N GLN A 125 -2.43 -2.48 7.59
CA GLN A 125 -1.60 -1.47 8.28
C GLN A 125 -2.10 -0.03 8.11
N THR A 126 -3.16 0.18 7.33
CA THR A 126 -3.80 1.48 7.10
C THR A 126 -4.49 2.01 8.36
N ASP A 127 -4.74 3.32 8.41
CA ASP A 127 -5.48 3.97 9.49
C ASP A 127 -6.85 4.53 9.03
N ALA A 128 -7.62 5.05 9.98
CA ALA A 128 -8.96 5.57 9.69
C ALA A 128 -8.96 6.80 8.76
N ARG A 129 -7.89 7.59 8.73
CA ARG A 129 -7.76 8.79 7.87
C ARG A 129 -7.47 8.37 6.43
N GLU A 130 -6.55 7.43 6.23
CA GLU A 130 -6.27 6.83 4.92
C GLU A 130 -7.52 6.17 4.33
N VAL A 131 -8.26 5.39 5.13
CA VAL A 131 -9.52 4.77 4.68
C VAL A 131 -10.57 5.82 4.31
N ARG A 132 -10.69 6.90 5.10
CA ARG A 132 -11.63 8.00 4.81
C ARG A 132 -11.32 8.66 3.48
N ASP A 133 -10.04 8.87 3.16
CA ASP A 133 -9.61 9.44 1.89
C ASP A 133 -9.91 8.52 0.70
N LEU A 134 -10.21 7.23 0.90
CA LEU A 134 -10.64 6.29 -0.15
C LEU A 134 -12.17 6.22 -0.33
N LEU A 135 -12.98 6.78 0.58
CA LEU A 135 -14.43 6.71 0.53
C LEU A 135 -15.01 7.63 -0.54
N SER A 136 -15.77 7.07 -1.48
CA SER A 136 -16.44 7.84 -2.54
C SER A 136 -17.87 7.36 -2.79
N TRP A 137 -18.70 8.21 -3.41
CA TRP A 137 -20.05 7.82 -3.84
C TRP A 137 -20.03 6.65 -4.84
N GLN A 138 -18.95 6.51 -5.61
CA GLN A 138 -18.78 5.41 -6.56
C GLN A 138 -18.41 4.10 -5.88
N LEU A 139 -17.60 4.15 -4.81
CA LEU A 139 -17.37 2.99 -3.96
C LEU A 139 -18.70 2.53 -3.34
N LEU A 140 -19.48 3.47 -2.80
CA LEU A 140 -20.80 3.17 -2.24
C LEU A 140 -21.72 2.54 -3.31
N ALA A 141 -21.82 3.13 -4.50
CA ALA A 141 -22.61 2.59 -5.60
C ALA A 141 -22.15 1.17 -6.01
N SER A 142 -20.82 0.96 -6.09
CA SER A 142 -20.23 -0.35 -6.42
C SER A 142 -20.61 -1.39 -5.37
N VAL A 143 -20.49 -1.07 -4.08
CA VAL A 143 -20.88 -1.96 -2.97
C VAL A 143 -22.39 -2.22 -2.98
N LEU A 144 -23.21 -1.19 -3.23
CA LEU A 144 -24.66 -1.34 -3.27
C LEU A 144 -25.10 -2.30 -4.39
N VAL A 145 -24.55 -2.14 -5.59
CA VAL A 145 -24.91 -2.95 -6.77
C VAL A 145 -24.30 -4.35 -6.71
N LEU A 146 -22.99 -4.45 -6.45
CA LEU A 146 -22.26 -5.71 -6.55
C LEU A 146 -22.38 -6.60 -5.30
N ALA A 147 -22.65 -6.02 -4.13
CA ALA A 147 -22.80 -6.77 -2.88
C ALA A 147 -24.19 -6.64 -2.26
N VAL A 148 -24.68 -5.43 -1.95
CA VAL A 148 -25.89 -5.27 -1.13
C VAL A 148 -27.15 -5.78 -1.85
N ALA A 149 -27.34 -5.44 -3.12
CA ALA A 149 -28.48 -5.92 -3.91
C ALA A 149 -28.55 -7.47 -4.00
N PRO A 150 -27.48 -8.19 -4.39
CA PRO A 150 -27.50 -9.66 -4.36
C PRO A 150 -27.63 -10.20 -2.93
N LEU A 151 -27.07 -9.53 -1.92
CA LEU A 151 -27.21 -9.98 -0.52
C LEU A 151 -28.63 -9.88 0.01
N ILE A 152 -29.38 -8.83 -0.34
CA ILE A 152 -30.80 -8.73 0.01
C ILE A 152 -31.56 -9.95 -0.55
N TRP A 153 -31.27 -10.34 -1.79
CA TRP A 153 -31.85 -11.54 -2.40
C TRP A 153 -31.40 -12.82 -1.68
N VAL A 154 -30.10 -13.01 -1.41
CA VAL A 154 -29.52 -14.16 -0.70
C VAL A 154 -30.16 -14.36 0.67
N TRP A 155 -30.28 -13.29 1.46
CA TRP A 155 -30.81 -13.37 2.81
C TRP A 155 -32.30 -13.66 2.85
N ARG A 156 -33.07 -13.24 1.83
CA ARG A 156 -34.50 -13.55 1.67
C ARG A 156 -34.80 -15.00 1.26
N GLN A 157 -33.81 -15.76 0.79
CA GLN A 157 -34.05 -17.15 0.37
C GLN A 157 -34.17 -18.09 1.59
N PRO A 158 -35.31 -18.81 1.77
CA PRO A 158 -35.38 -19.92 2.71
C PRO A 158 -34.53 -21.07 2.17
N LEU A 159 -33.64 -21.62 2.99
CA LEU A 159 -32.74 -22.69 2.59
C LEU A 159 -33.16 -24.02 3.20
N ALA A 160 -33.37 -25.02 2.35
CA ALA A 160 -33.68 -26.37 2.77
C ALA A 160 -32.38 -27.14 3.05
N TYR A 161 -31.97 -27.17 4.32
CA TYR A 161 -30.85 -27.98 4.76
C TYR A 161 -31.33 -29.42 5.03
N GLY A 162 -30.71 -30.41 4.40
CA GLY A 162 -30.89 -31.81 4.78
C GLY A 162 -30.21 -32.14 6.12
N GLY A 163 -30.38 -33.37 6.60
CA GLY A 163 -29.67 -33.85 7.80
C GLY A 163 -28.15 -33.69 7.69
N GLY A 164 -27.46 -33.48 8.82
CA GLY A 164 -26.04 -33.08 8.86
C GLY A 164 -25.10 -33.98 8.04
N TRP A 165 -25.27 -35.30 8.12
CA TRP A 165 -24.47 -36.26 7.35
C TRP A 165 -24.72 -36.17 5.84
N ARG A 166 -26.00 -36.09 5.42
CA ARG A 166 -26.36 -35.87 4.01
C ARG A 166 -25.80 -34.55 3.50
N ARG A 167 -25.74 -33.53 4.37
CA ARG A 167 -25.14 -32.24 4.04
C ARG A 167 -23.63 -32.31 3.87
N LEU A 168 -22.92 -33.02 4.75
CA LEU A 168 -21.49 -33.25 4.62
C LEU A 168 -21.16 -33.94 3.30
N ILE A 169 -21.86 -35.04 2.98
CA ILE A 169 -21.69 -35.75 1.71
C ILE A 169 -21.98 -34.82 0.53
N SER A 170 -23.09 -34.07 0.57
CA SER A 170 -23.43 -33.11 -0.48
C SER A 170 -22.34 -32.04 -0.66
N ASN A 171 -21.81 -31.48 0.43
CA ASN A 171 -20.75 -30.47 0.37
C ASN A 171 -19.46 -31.07 -0.23
N PHE A 172 -19.07 -32.25 0.21
CA PHE A 172 -17.90 -32.95 -0.32
C PHE A 172 -18.07 -33.31 -1.80
N SER A 173 -19.24 -33.81 -2.20
CA SER A 173 -19.54 -34.09 -3.61
C SER A 173 -19.50 -32.83 -4.47
N ILE A 174 -20.01 -31.69 -3.98
CA ILE A 174 -19.95 -30.40 -4.68
C ILE A 174 -18.50 -29.92 -4.79
N PHE A 175 -17.72 -30.05 -3.73
CA PHE A 175 -16.29 -29.72 -3.72
C PHE A 175 -15.55 -30.52 -4.80
N ILE A 176 -15.68 -31.85 -4.79
CA ILE A 176 -15.03 -32.73 -5.78
C ILE A 176 -15.54 -32.44 -7.20
N ALA A 177 -16.85 -32.31 -7.41
CA ALA A 177 -17.41 -31.99 -8.72
C ALA A 177 -16.90 -30.64 -9.25
N SER A 178 -16.71 -29.65 -8.39
CA SER A 178 -16.15 -28.34 -8.76
C SER A 178 -14.69 -28.46 -9.19
N PHE A 179 -13.88 -29.30 -8.52
CA PHE A 179 -12.50 -29.58 -8.94
C PHE A 179 -12.40 -30.39 -10.23
N VAL A 180 -13.30 -31.36 -10.44
CA VAL A 180 -13.37 -32.11 -11.70
C VAL A 180 -13.75 -31.17 -12.85
N LEU A 181 -14.73 -30.29 -12.65
CA LEU A 181 -15.10 -29.27 -13.63
C LEU A 181 -13.93 -28.31 -13.91
N LEU A 182 -13.26 -27.83 -12.86
CA LEU A 182 -12.07 -26.98 -12.98
C LEU A 182 -10.97 -27.65 -13.81
N ALA A 183 -10.65 -28.92 -13.52
CA ALA A 183 -9.63 -29.67 -14.23
C ALA A 183 -10.02 -29.91 -15.70
N GLY A 184 -11.26 -30.33 -15.96
CA GLY A 184 -11.77 -30.56 -17.31
C GLY A 184 -11.76 -29.30 -18.17
N VAL A 185 -12.25 -28.18 -17.63
CA VAL A 185 -12.22 -26.89 -18.35
C VAL A 185 -10.79 -26.42 -18.57
N THR A 186 -9.93 -26.50 -17.56
CA THR A 186 -8.51 -26.14 -17.70
C THR A 186 -7.83 -26.96 -18.79
N ALA A 187 -8.12 -28.26 -18.91
CA ALA A 187 -7.56 -29.10 -19.96
C ALA A 187 -8.00 -28.64 -21.37
N ILE A 188 -9.27 -28.21 -21.52
CA ILE A 188 -9.80 -27.70 -22.79
C ILE A 188 -9.10 -26.39 -23.19
N ILE A 189 -8.90 -25.47 -22.25
CA ILE A 189 -8.35 -24.12 -22.54
C ILE A 189 -6.86 -23.95 -22.20
N TYR A 190 -6.14 -25.05 -21.91
CA TYR A 190 -4.80 -25.02 -21.30
C TYR A 190 -3.79 -24.16 -22.05
N LYS A 191 -3.76 -24.25 -23.39
CA LYS A 191 -2.79 -23.50 -24.22
C LYS A 191 -2.99 -21.99 -24.09
N ASP A 192 -4.23 -21.55 -24.19
CA ASP A 192 -4.59 -20.14 -24.14
C ASP A 192 -4.44 -19.61 -22.70
N PHE A 193 -4.91 -20.38 -21.71
CA PHE A 193 -4.74 -20.06 -20.29
C PHE A 193 -3.26 -19.95 -19.89
N SER A 194 -2.43 -20.94 -20.22
CA SER A 194 -1.01 -20.92 -19.87
C SER A 194 -0.25 -19.80 -20.57
N SER A 195 -0.57 -19.48 -21.82
CA SER A 195 0.00 -18.34 -22.56
C SER A 195 -0.31 -17.02 -21.87
N VAL A 196 -1.60 -16.74 -21.59
CA VAL A 196 -2.02 -15.51 -20.90
C VAL A 196 -1.38 -15.43 -19.51
N MET A 197 -1.39 -16.52 -18.74
CA MET A 197 -0.80 -16.52 -17.41
C MET A 197 0.71 -16.30 -17.44
N ARG A 198 1.44 -16.77 -18.46
CA ARG A 198 2.91 -16.59 -18.57
C ARG A 198 3.30 -15.22 -19.10
N ASN A 199 2.63 -14.73 -20.13
CA ASN A 199 2.98 -13.51 -20.84
C ASN A 199 2.34 -12.25 -20.22
N HIS A 200 1.23 -12.43 -19.49
CA HIS A 200 0.48 -11.35 -18.86
C HIS A 200 0.26 -11.67 -17.38
N THR A 201 1.35 -11.75 -16.63
CA THR A 201 1.34 -12.12 -15.20
C THR A 201 0.46 -11.21 -14.34
N GLN A 202 0.23 -9.96 -14.76
CA GLN A 202 -0.68 -9.01 -14.11
C GLN A 202 -2.13 -9.54 -14.00
N VAL A 203 -2.58 -10.33 -14.97
CA VAL A 203 -3.95 -10.89 -15.01
C VAL A 203 -4.23 -11.78 -13.80
N ARG A 204 -3.19 -12.45 -13.28
CA ARG A 204 -3.29 -13.33 -12.09
C ARG A 204 -3.81 -12.58 -10.86
N TYR A 205 -3.45 -11.31 -10.73
CA TYR A 205 -3.82 -10.47 -9.59
C TYR A 205 -5.18 -9.79 -9.74
N LEU A 206 -5.87 -9.98 -10.87
CA LEU A 206 -7.21 -9.43 -11.13
C LEU A 206 -8.34 -10.44 -10.85
N ILE A 207 -8.01 -11.70 -10.52
CA ILE A 207 -8.98 -12.76 -10.26
C ILE A 207 -9.63 -12.56 -8.90
N ASN A 208 -10.71 -11.78 -8.86
CA ASN A 208 -11.34 -11.29 -7.64
C ASN A 208 -12.49 -12.22 -7.17
N PRO A 209 -12.69 -12.44 -5.84
CA PRO A 209 -11.83 -12.12 -4.70
C PRO A 209 -10.84 -13.26 -4.38
N LEU A 210 -10.60 -14.19 -5.32
CA LEU A 210 -9.70 -15.34 -5.11
C LEU A 210 -8.26 -14.90 -4.86
N ASN A 211 -7.82 -13.81 -5.49
CA ASN A 211 -6.56 -13.12 -5.23
C ASN A 211 -6.41 -12.66 -3.77
N SER A 212 -7.46 -12.09 -3.16
CA SER A 212 -7.49 -11.69 -1.76
C SER A 212 -7.36 -12.89 -0.84
N LEU A 213 -8.08 -13.98 -1.13
CA LEU A 213 -8.00 -15.23 -0.36
C LEU A 213 -6.61 -15.88 -0.47
N TYR A 214 -6.03 -15.92 -1.67
CA TYR A 214 -4.67 -16.39 -1.88
C TYR A 214 -3.66 -15.55 -1.09
N SER A 215 -3.78 -14.22 -1.17
CA SER A 215 -2.89 -13.27 -0.47
C SER A 215 -2.98 -13.41 1.04
N LEU A 216 -4.19 -13.58 1.59
CA LEU A 216 -4.40 -13.89 3.01
C LEU A 216 -3.75 -15.22 3.41
N GLY A 217 -3.84 -16.25 2.58
CA GLY A 217 -3.16 -17.54 2.82
C GLY A 217 -1.63 -17.40 2.84
N VAL A 218 -1.06 -16.60 1.93
CA VAL A 218 0.38 -16.29 1.92
C VAL A 218 0.79 -15.57 3.21
N ILE A 219 0.01 -14.59 3.66
CA ILE A 219 0.27 -13.86 4.91
C ILE A 219 0.13 -14.77 6.13
N ALA A 220 -0.93 -15.58 6.20
CA ALA A 220 -1.18 -16.48 7.32
C ALA A 220 -0.10 -17.58 7.45
N THR A 221 0.54 -17.94 6.35
CA THR A 221 1.66 -18.91 6.35
C THR A 221 3.04 -18.24 6.51
N LYS A 222 3.12 -16.91 6.56
CA LYS A 222 4.37 -16.16 6.76
C LYS A 222 5.10 -16.56 8.05
N PRO A 223 4.44 -16.74 9.22
CA PRO A 223 5.11 -17.18 10.44
C PRO A 223 5.73 -18.58 10.33
N LEU A 224 5.22 -19.44 9.44
CA LEU A 224 5.78 -20.78 9.20
C LEU A 224 7.09 -20.73 8.38
N ARG A 225 7.28 -19.66 7.60
CA ARG A 225 8.44 -19.46 6.73
C ARG A 225 9.48 -18.53 7.35
N ARG A 226 9.05 -17.71 8.31
CA ARG A 226 9.80 -16.59 8.84
C ARG A 226 9.48 -16.39 10.31
N ASP A 227 10.53 -16.37 11.13
CA ASP A 227 10.37 -16.00 12.52
C ASP A 227 10.19 -14.48 12.63
N THR A 228 8.98 -14.08 13.01
CA THR A 228 8.61 -12.68 13.27
C THR A 228 8.47 -12.40 14.77
N SER A 229 8.73 -13.39 15.63
CA SER A 229 8.55 -13.26 17.08
C SER A 229 9.70 -12.49 17.74
N VAL A 230 10.89 -12.53 17.14
CA VAL A 230 12.08 -11.85 17.64
C VAL A 230 12.71 -11.01 16.53
N ARG A 231 13.05 -9.76 16.85
CA ARG A 231 13.94 -8.93 16.02
C ARG A 231 15.37 -9.14 16.49
N LEU A 232 16.24 -9.61 15.59
CA LEU A 232 17.64 -9.86 15.89
C LEU A 232 18.43 -8.53 15.93
N PRO A 233 19.25 -8.30 16.96
CA PRO A 233 20.09 -7.11 17.01
C PRO A 233 21.18 -7.16 15.96
N ILE A 234 21.49 -6.02 15.36
CA ILE A 234 22.53 -5.89 14.32
C ILE A 234 23.51 -4.77 14.70
N GLY A 235 24.74 -4.79 14.19
CA GLY A 235 25.72 -3.71 14.39
C GLY A 235 26.04 -3.51 15.87
N GLN A 236 26.20 -4.61 16.61
CA GLN A 236 26.49 -4.57 18.05
C GLN A 236 27.87 -3.95 18.36
N ASP A 237 28.73 -3.94 17.35
CA ASP A 237 30.05 -3.30 17.30
C ASP A 237 29.99 -1.81 16.91
N ALA A 238 28.80 -1.28 16.59
CA ALA A 238 28.64 0.08 16.09
C ALA A 238 29.14 1.12 17.09
N ARG A 239 30.07 1.95 16.62
CA ARG A 239 30.68 3.05 17.39
C ARG A 239 30.95 4.25 16.50
N LEU A 240 30.95 5.44 17.08
CA LEU A 240 31.40 6.63 16.35
C LEU A 240 32.92 6.58 16.16
N GLY A 241 33.38 6.83 14.94
CA GLY A 241 34.78 7.08 14.66
C GLY A 241 35.27 8.37 15.30
N ALA A 242 36.60 8.55 15.34
CA ALA A 242 37.18 9.82 15.77
C ALA A 242 36.70 10.95 14.83
N PRO A 243 36.33 12.13 15.36
CA PRO A 243 35.96 13.27 14.53
C PRO A 243 37.08 13.60 13.54
N ARG A 244 36.75 13.63 12.24
CA ARG A 244 37.59 14.32 11.26
C ARG A 244 37.30 15.81 11.43
N GLY A 245 38.28 16.59 11.87
CA GLY A 245 38.12 18.03 12.11
C GLY A 245 37.56 18.42 13.49
N ASP A 246 36.80 19.53 13.54
CA ASP A 246 36.38 20.19 14.78
C ASP A 246 35.39 19.35 15.61
N ALA A 247 35.90 18.75 16.69
CA ALA A 247 35.10 17.96 17.63
C ALA A 247 34.09 18.79 18.44
N SER A 248 34.22 20.12 18.49
CA SER A 248 33.30 20.99 19.24
C SER A 248 31.93 21.16 18.58
N ARG A 249 31.80 20.76 17.30
CA ARG A 249 30.57 20.86 16.51
C ARG A 249 30.11 19.47 16.07
N PRO A 250 29.21 18.83 16.83
CA PRO A 250 28.71 17.51 16.47
C PRO A 250 27.87 17.56 15.18
N PRO A 251 27.74 16.43 14.46
CA PRO A 251 26.89 16.35 13.28
C PRO A 251 25.41 16.46 13.66
N LEU A 252 24.64 17.16 12.83
CA LEU A 252 23.18 17.19 12.85
C LEU A 252 22.68 16.73 11.47
N LEU A 253 22.20 15.49 11.38
CA LEU A 253 21.67 14.95 10.13
C LEU A 253 20.14 14.89 10.18
N VAL A 254 19.48 15.59 9.26
CA VAL A 254 18.04 15.46 9.04
C VAL A 254 17.79 14.52 7.87
N LEU A 255 17.09 13.43 8.16
CA LEU A 255 16.63 12.43 7.21
C LEU A 255 15.16 12.68 6.90
N VAL A 256 14.85 13.29 5.77
CA VAL A 256 13.45 13.48 5.36
C VAL A 256 13.01 12.28 4.52
N LEU A 257 12.14 11.47 5.09
CA LEU A 257 11.49 10.35 4.42
C LEU A 257 10.21 10.88 3.75
N GLY A 258 10.30 11.08 2.44
CA GLY A 258 9.17 11.47 1.60
C GLY A 258 8.17 10.35 1.40
N GLU A 259 6.97 10.73 0.98
CA GLU A 259 5.87 9.81 0.72
C GLU A 259 5.34 10.05 -0.70
N THR A 260 5.27 8.97 -1.49
CA THR A 260 4.57 8.95 -2.80
C THR A 260 5.16 9.91 -3.89
N ALA A 261 6.24 10.64 -3.60
CA ALA A 261 6.86 11.58 -4.51
C ALA A 261 7.67 10.85 -5.61
N ARG A 262 7.37 11.13 -6.89
CA ARG A 262 8.05 10.52 -8.05
C ARG A 262 9.07 11.46 -8.68
N SER A 263 10.23 10.94 -9.06
CA SER A 263 11.33 11.76 -9.63
C SER A 263 10.89 12.53 -10.88
N ALA A 264 10.03 11.93 -11.70
CA ALA A 264 9.51 12.51 -12.94
C ALA A 264 8.71 13.80 -12.78
N SER A 265 8.33 14.18 -11.55
CA SER A 265 7.58 15.41 -11.25
C SER A 265 8.41 16.48 -10.53
N PHE A 266 9.73 16.29 -10.39
CA PHE A 266 10.64 17.26 -9.76
C PHE A 266 11.32 18.14 -10.82
N GLY A 267 11.10 19.46 -10.75
CA GLY A 267 11.72 20.42 -11.68
C GLY A 267 13.26 20.36 -11.68
N ILE A 268 13.88 20.18 -10.50
CA ILE A 268 15.34 19.99 -10.35
C ILE A 268 15.86 18.69 -11.00
N ASN A 269 14.98 17.76 -11.37
CA ASN A 269 15.31 16.53 -12.09
C ASN A 269 14.96 16.61 -13.59
N GLY A 270 14.62 17.80 -14.08
CA GLY A 270 14.33 18.04 -15.49
C GLY A 270 12.85 17.96 -15.87
N TYR A 271 11.93 17.98 -14.89
CA TYR A 271 10.51 18.13 -15.18
C TYR A 271 10.20 19.53 -15.73
N ASP A 272 9.34 19.62 -16.75
CA ASP A 272 9.07 20.87 -17.48
C ASP A 272 8.42 21.96 -16.61
N ARG A 273 7.68 21.59 -15.56
CA ARG A 273 6.99 22.54 -14.69
C ARG A 273 7.89 22.93 -13.51
N PRO A 274 7.82 24.19 -13.04
CA PRO A 274 8.61 24.66 -11.90
C PRO A 274 8.00 24.17 -10.58
N THR A 275 8.05 22.87 -10.32
CA THR A 275 7.54 22.23 -9.10
C THR A 275 8.51 22.31 -7.93
N THR A 276 9.79 22.62 -8.18
CA THR A 276 10.81 22.73 -7.13
C THR A 276 11.63 24.05 -7.19
N PRO A 277 10.97 25.22 -7.20
CA PRO A 277 11.64 26.51 -7.37
C PRO A 277 12.44 26.96 -6.13
N ALA A 278 12.11 26.51 -4.92
CA ALA A 278 12.86 26.86 -3.72
C ALA A 278 14.17 26.06 -3.64
N LEU A 279 14.11 24.75 -3.86
CA LEU A 279 15.27 23.87 -3.89
C LEU A 279 16.25 24.23 -5.01
N ALA A 280 15.78 24.72 -6.16
CA ALA A 280 16.64 25.20 -7.24
C ALA A 280 17.56 26.37 -6.83
N LYS A 281 17.25 27.08 -5.74
CA LYS A 281 18.07 28.18 -5.18
C LYS A 281 19.05 27.69 -4.11
N GLN A 282 18.91 26.46 -3.63
CA GLN A 282 19.74 25.87 -2.60
C GLN A 282 20.96 25.18 -3.25
N ASN A 283 22.10 25.13 -2.55
CA ASN A 283 23.26 24.36 -3.02
C ASN A 283 23.09 22.87 -2.71
N ILE A 284 22.25 22.19 -3.49
CA ILE A 284 21.89 20.78 -3.30
C ILE A 284 22.54 19.87 -4.35
N VAL A 285 22.48 18.57 -4.12
CA VAL A 285 22.61 17.52 -5.14
C VAL A 285 21.30 16.76 -5.21
N SER A 286 20.78 16.54 -6.43
CA SER A 286 19.68 15.59 -6.63
C SER A 286 20.14 14.46 -7.53
N PHE A 287 19.99 13.22 -7.06
CA PHE A 287 20.30 12.03 -7.83
C PHE A 287 19.10 11.68 -8.71
N GLN A 288 19.29 11.79 -10.02
CA GLN A 288 18.19 11.68 -10.99
C GLN A 288 17.79 10.23 -11.28
N ASN A 289 18.66 9.27 -10.93
CA ASN A 289 18.50 7.84 -11.21
C ASN A 289 18.42 7.01 -9.92
N ALA A 290 17.59 7.45 -8.97
CA ALA A 290 17.37 6.77 -7.69
C ALA A 290 16.11 5.90 -7.73
N TRP A 291 16.20 4.68 -7.17
CA TRP A 291 15.13 3.68 -7.22
C TRP A 291 14.74 3.17 -5.83
N SER A 292 13.44 3.06 -5.59
CA SER A 292 12.88 2.54 -4.35
C SER A 292 13.03 1.02 -4.23
N CYS A 293 13.04 0.54 -2.99
CA CYS A 293 12.98 -0.88 -2.68
C CYS A 293 11.59 -1.48 -2.98
N GLY A 294 10.51 -0.73 -2.71
CA GLY A 294 9.13 -1.16 -2.90
C GLY A 294 8.31 -0.12 -3.65
N THR A 295 7.03 -0.41 -3.83
CA THR A 295 6.05 0.49 -4.47
C THR A 295 4.96 0.93 -3.48
N ASN A 296 5.19 0.74 -2.18
CA ASN A 296 4.32 1.18 -1.10
C ASN A 296 5.14 1.35 0.19
N THR A 297 4.65 2.18 1.10
CA THR A 297 5.29 2.51 2.38
C THR A 297 5.62 1.27 3.21
N ALA A 298 4.71 0.28 3.28
CA ALA A 298 4.88 -0.92 4.10
C ALA A 298 6.04 -1.82 3.62
N ALA A 299 6.33 -1.80 2.31
CA ALA A 299 7.48 -2.50 1.74
C ALA A 299 8.75 -1.64 1.78
N SER A 300 8.66 -0.38 1.36
CA SER A 300 9.82 0.49 1.17
C SER A 300 10.48 0.92 2.48
N VAL A 301 9.70 1.40 3.46
CA VAL A 301 10.25 2.00 4.69
C VAL A 301 11.03 0.96 5.50
N PRO A 302 10.49 -0.22 5.85
CA PRO A 302 11.27 -1.22 6.57
C PRO A 302 12.49 -1.73 5.80
N CYS A 303 12.47 -1.70 4.46
CA CYS A 303 13.53 -2.21 3.60
C CYS A 303 14.70 -1.23 3.48
N MET A 304 14.45 0.05 3.21
CA MET A 304 15.52 1.05 3.05
C MET A 304 16.31 1.30 4.35
N PHE A 305 15.70 1.03 5.51
CA PHE A 305 16.36 1.09 6.81
C PHE A 305 17.00 -0.25 7.22
N ALA A 306 16.97 -1.29 6.38
CA ALA A 306 17.62 -2.57 6.65
C ALA A 306 19.10 -2.53 6.18
N HIS A 307 19.94 -3.35 6.81
CA HIS A 307 21.32 -3.59 6.37
C HIS A 307 21.40 -4.51 5.13
N LEU A 308 20.28 -5.10 4.73
CA LEU A 308 20.16 -5.98 3.58
C LEU A 308 19.79 -5.15 2.34
N ASP A 309 20.24 -5.59 1.18
CA ASP A 309 19.64 -5.10 -0.08
C ASP A 309 18.21 -5.62 -0.24
N LYS A 310 17.50 -5.11 -1.24
CA LYS A 310 16.12 -5.50 -1.56
C LYS A 310 15.92 -7.02 -1.64
N GLU A 311 16.79 -7.73 -2.36
CA GLU A 311 16.65 -9.18 -2.56
C GLU A 311 16.87 -9.96 -1.26
N GLY A 312 17.90 -9.59 -0.50
CA GLY A 312 18.17 -10.10 0.84
C GLY A 312 17.03 -9.79 1.80
N TYR A 313 16.46 -8.58 1.71
CA TYR A 313 15.31 -8.18 2.51
C TYR A 313 14.12 -9.07 2.17
N GLU A 314 13.71 -9.22 0.92
CA GLU A 314 12.54 -10.02 0.54
C GLU A 314 12.67 -11.51 0.90
N SER A 315 13.88 -12.06 0.85
CA SER A 315 14.16 -13.48 1.11
C SER A 315 14.49 -13.82 2.58
N ARG A 316 14.58 -12.82 3.47
CA ARG A 316 15.01 -12.99 4.86
C ARG A 316 14.11 -13.93 5.67
N ARG A 317 14.73 -14.73 6.55
CA ARG A 317 14.04 -15.67 7.46
C ARG A 317 13.83 -15.17 8.87
N SER A 318 14.44 -14.04 9.22
CA SER A 318 14.35 -13.39 10.53
C SER A 318 14.03 -11.91 10.36
N GLU A 319 13.43 -11.29 11.36
CA GLU A 319 13.40 -9.84 11.48
C GLU A 319 14.70 -9.34 12.10
N PHE A 320 15.15 -8.17 11.68
CA PHE A 320 16.34 -7.51 12.21
C PHE A 320 15.98 -6.14 12.73
N GLU A 321 16.78 -5.64 13.65
CA GLU A 321 16.88 -4.20 13.92
C GLU A 321 17.28 -3.42 12.66
N SER A 322 17.10 -2.12 12.70
CA SER A 322 17.23 -1.19 11.59
C SER A 322 18.44 -0.26 11.74
N LEU A 323 18.71 0.53 10.70
CA LEU A 323 19.68 1.62 10.73
C LEU A 323 19.49 2.53 11.96
N ILE A 324 18.24 2.84 12.30
CA ILE A 324 17.93 3.73 13.43
C ILE A 324 18.42 3.16 14.76
N ASP A 325 18.32 1.85 14.95
CA ASP A 325 18.84 1.15 16.12
C ASP A 325 20.37 1.19 16.16
N VAL A 326 21.02 0.98 15.00
CA VAL A 326 22.49 1.04 14.87
C VAL A 326 23.02 2.45 15.18
N LEU A 327 22.36 3.51 14.69
CA LEU A 327 22.73 4.90 14.98
C LEU A 327 22.58 5.21 16.47
N ALA A 328 21.47 4.79 17.09
CA ALA A 328 21.25 4.96 18.52
C ALA A 328 22.29 4.19 19.35
N ARG A 329 22.71 3.01 18.89
CA ARG A 329 23.75 2.18 19.55
C ARG A 329 25.14 2.79 19.43
N ALA A 330 25.48 3.40 18.29
CA ALA A 330 26.72 4.15 18.12
C ALA A 330 26.82 5.37 19.08
N GLY A 331 25.73 5.70 19.78
CA GLY A 331 25.68 6.73 20.81
C GLY A 331 25.13 8.07 20.34
N LEU A 332 24.55 8.13 19.13
CA LEU A 332 23.88 9.31 18.63
C LEU A 332 22.52 9.52 19.32
N ALA A 333 22.09 10.77 19.38
CA ALA A 333 20.72 11.11 19.77
C ALA A 333 19.82 10.97 18.54
N VAL A 334 18.83 10.09 18.57
CA VAL A 334 17.94 9.85 17.43
C VAL A 334 16.52 10.23 17.80
N LEU A 335 15.87 11.01 16.93
CA LEU A 335 14.49 11.44 17.04
C LEU A 335 13.74 11.15 15.74
N TRP A 336 12.60 10.47 15.83
CA TRP A 336 11.69 10.27 14.71
C TRP A 336 10.45 11.15 14.85
N ILE A 337 10.17 12.00 13.88
CA ILE A 337 8.99 12.86 13.81
C ILE A 337 8.11 12.33 12.67
N ASP A 338 6.92 11.85 13.02
CA ASP A 338 6.03 11.18 12.08
C ASP A 338 4.78 12.01 11.80
N ASN A 339 4.61 12.46 10.55
CA ASN A 339 3.39 13.08 10.08
C ASN A 339 2.52 12.15 9.21
N GLN A 340 2.85 10.86 9.18
CA GLN A 340 2.20 9.83 8.38
C GLN A 340 1.32 8.93 9.28
N SER A 341 0.86 7.80 8.74
CA SER A 341 0.22 6.69 9.47
C SER A 341 1.19 5.85 10.32
N GLY A 342 2.43 6.31 10.50
CA GLY A 342 3.43 5.69 11.36
C GLY A 342 4.62 5.06 10.63
N CYS A 343 5.67 4.79 11.40
CA CYS A 343 7.01 4.39 10.96
C CYS A 343 7.19 2.90 10.62
N LYS A 344 6.11 2.15 10.47
CA LYS A 344 6.11 0.72 10.07
C LYS A 344 7.06 -0.16 10.91
N GLY A 345 7.20 0.15 12.20
CA GLY A 345 8.02 -0.59 13.17
C GLY A 345 9.50 -0.19 13.25
N VAL A 346 9.96 0.74 12.40
CA VAL A 346 11.37 1.20 12.37
C VAL A 346 11.71 2.05 13.60
N CYS A 347 10.81 2.92 14.03
CA CYS A 347 11.05 3.90 15.08
C CYS A 347 10.68 3.46 16.52
N GLU A 348 10.15 2.24 16.69
CA GLU A 348 9.57 1.76 17.97
C GLU A 348 10.56 1.76 19.16
N ARG A 349 11.87 1.76 18.87
CA ARG A 349 12.95 1.62 19.86
C ARG A 349 13.76 2.91 20.05
N VAL A 350 13.32 4.02 19.47
CA VAL A 350 13.95 5.35 19.64
C VAL A 350 12.91 6.40 20.03
N ALA A 351 13.38 7.57 20.46
CA ALA A 351 12.49 8.69 20.74
C ALA A 351 11.69 9.04 19.48
N ASN A 352 10.37 9.07 19.58
CA ASN A 352 9.50 9.36 18.47
C ASN A 352 8.30 10.24 18.89
N VAL A 353 7.77 11.00 17.94
CA VAL A 353 6.58 11.83 18.10
C VAL A 353 5.71 11.74 16.87
N ILE A 354 4.39 11.68 17.08
CA ILE A 354 3.39 11.70 16.01
C ILE A 354 2.83 13.11 15.94
N THR A 355 3.11 13.83 14.85
CA THR A 355 2.61 15.19 14.65
C THR A 355 1.25 15.24 13.98
N SER A 356 0.85 14.16 13.30
CA SER A 356 -0.40 14.07 12.54
C SER A 356 -1.67 14.08 13.41
N THR A 357 -1.52 14.02 14.75
CA THR A 357 -2.61 14.11 15.73
C THR A 357 -2.63 15.44 16.50
N LEU A 358 -1.69 16.34 16.20
CA LEU A 358 -1.65 17.66 16.81
C LEU A 358 -2.83 18.52 16.32
N LYS A 359 -3.15 19.55 17.10
CA LYS A 359 -4.28 20.47 16.86
C LYS A 359 -3.78 21.88 16.64
N ASP A 360 -2.74 22.02 15.82
CA ASP A 360 -2.24 23.33 15.42
C ASP A 360 -3.29 24.04 14.53
N PRO A 361 -3.72 25.26 14.87
CA PRO A 361 -4.81 25.93 14.16
C PRO A 361 -4.43 26.36 12.74
N GLU A 362 -3.13 26.52 12.44
CA GLU A 362 -2.66 26.95 11.12
C GLU A 362 -2.31 25.75 10.23
N LEU A 363 -1.67 24.74 10.82
CA LEU A 363 -1.09 23.63 10.07
C LEU A 363 -1.91 22.34 10.14
N CYS A 364 -2.86 22.21 11.07
CA CYS A 364 -3.65 20.99 11.29
C CYS A 364 -5.16 21.19 11.12
N ALA A 365 -5.57 22.02 10.15
CA ALA A 365 -6.98 22.23 9.84
C ALA A 365 -7.65 20.95 9.30
N ASP A 366 -8.94 20.77 9.57
CA ASP A 366 -9.76 19.67 9.01
C ASP A 366 -9.28 18.24 9.30
N GLY A 367 -8.55 18.07 10.40
CA GLY A 367 -8.14 16.76 10.94
C GLY A 367 -6.95 16.13 10.23
N GLU A 368 -6.18 16.90 9.46
CA GLU A 368 -4.89 16.51 8.86
C GLU A 368 -3.88 17.64 9.04
N CYS A 369 -2.61 17.28 9.19
CA CYS A 369 -1.53 18.25 9.37
C CYS A 369 -0.65 18.34 8.12
N PHE A 370 -0.37 19.56 7.68
CA PHE A 370 0.65 19.82 6.69
C PHE A 370 2.06 19.58 7.27
N ASP A 371 2.99 19.08 6.45
CA ASP A 371 4.32 18.61 6.88
C ASP A 371 5.17 19.63 7.63
N GLU A 372 4.95 20.93 7.43
CA GLU A 372 5.58 22.01 8.21
C GLU A 372 5.37 21.86 9.73
N ILE A 373 4.34 21.13 10.16
CA ILE A 373 4.11 20.82 11.58
C ILE A 373 5.31 20.14 12.23
N MET A 374 6.12 19.39 11.46
CA MET A 374 7.30 18.71 11.97
C MET A 374 8.42 19.67 12.41
N LEU A 375 8.45 20.89 11.86
CA LEU A 375 9.38 21.95 12.26
C LEU A 375 8.92 22.68 13.53
N ARG A 376 7.61 22.72 13.81
CA ARG A 376 7.06 23.42 15.00
C ARG A 376 7.55 22.77 16.29
N GLY A 377 8.42 23.45 17.04
CA GLY A 377 8.96 22.95 18.31
C GLY A 377 10.13 21.97 18.17
N ILE A 378 10.74 21.87 16.98
CA ILE A 378 11.87 20.96 16.74
C ILE A 378 13.03 21.17 17.73
N ASP A 379 13.40 22.43 18.01
CA ASP A 379 14.50 22.75 18.93
C ASP A 379 14.23 22.23 20.36
N GLN A 380 12.99 22.34 20.82
CA GLN A 380 12.57 21.85 22.14
C GLN A 380 12.63 20.32 22.21
N ARG A 381 12.16 19.64 21.14
CA ARG A 381 12.20 18.18 21.06
C ARG A 381 13.64 17.67 21.00
N MET A 382 14.51 18.33 20.25
CA MET A 382 15.93 18.00 20.25
C MET A 382 16.53 18.24 21.63
N ALA A 383 16.28 19.38 22.28
CA ALA A 383 16.83 19.68 23.60
C ALA A 383 16.45 18.65 24.68
N ALA A 384 15.28 18.01 24.55
CA ALA A 384 14.80 16.95 25.43
C ALA A 384 15.53 15.60 25.25
N LEU A 385 16.30 15.41 24.17
CA LEU A 385 17.13 14.22 24.01
C LEU A 385 18.34 14.26 24.96
N PRO A 386 18.88 13.09 25.35
CA PRO A 386 19.99 13.01 26.31
C PRO A 386 21.21 13.84 25.88
N ALA A 387 21.68 14.72 26.77
CA ALA A 387 22.70 15.72 26.45
C ALA A 387 24.03 15.08 26.02
N GLU A 388 24.40 13.97 26.66
CA GLU A 388 25.61 13.19 26.36
C GLU A 388 25.58 12.58 24.96
N ARG A 389 24.40 12.22 24.45
CA ARG A 389 24.22 11.73 23.07
C ARG A 389 24.21 12.88 22.08
N ARG A 390 23.54 13.99 22.41
CA ARG A 390 23.52 15.19 21.56
C ARG A 390 24.92 15.77 21.33
N ALA A 391 25.77 15.74 22.35
CA ALA A 391 27.16 16.16 22.24
C ALA A 391 27.96 15.31 21.23
N ARG A 392 27.52 14.09 20.93
CA ARG A 392 28.14 13.21 19.92
C ARG A 392 27.55 13.39 18.52
N GLY A 393 26.27 13.75 18.44
CA GLY A 393 25.56 13.98 17.19
C GLY A 393 24.07 13.73 17.32
N VAL A 394 23.29 14.38 16.46
CA VAL A 394 21.83 14.27 16.42
C VAL A 394 21.39 13.82 15.04
N VAL A 395 20.48 12.84 15.01
CA VAL A 395 19.80 12.38 13.80
C VAL A 395 18.30 12.60 13.98
N VAL A 396 17.70 13.38 13.09
CA VAL A 396 16.26 13.63 13.09
C VAL A 396 15.67 13.00 11.83
N VAL A 397 14.75 12.06 11.98
CA VAL A 397 13.94 11.56 10.86
C VAL A 397 12.64 12.34 10.81
N MET A 398 12.27 12.86 9.64
CA MET A 398 10.99 13.50 9.37
C MET A 398 10.23 12.68 8.34
N HIS A 399 9.17 12.00 8.74
CA HIS A 399 8.37 11.14 7.87
C HIS A 399 7.13 11.90 7.40
N GLN A 400 7.12 12.26 6.12
CA GLN A 400 6.14 13.15 5.51
C GLN A 400 4.81 12.47 5.21
N MET A 401 3.74 13.27 5.19
CA MET A 401 2.53 12.95 4.43
C MET A 401 2.75 13.13 2.93
N GLY A 402 3.59 14.10 2.54
CA GLY A 402 4.12 14.23 1.18
C GLY A 402 3.02 14.30 0.11
N SER A 403 3.15 13.44 -0.91
CA SER A 403 2.24 13.40 -2.05
C SER A 403 1.16 12.31 -1.94
N HIS A 404 0.88 11.81 -0.73
CA HIS A 404 -0.02 10.67 -0.53
C HIS A 404 -1.42 10.91 -1.14
N GLY A 405 -1.83 10.03 -2.05
CA GLY A 405 -3.14 10.03 -2.70
C GLY A 405 -4.23 9.30 -1.92
N PRO A 406 -5.44 9.13 -2.51
CA PRO A 406 -5.92 9.80 -3.72
C PRO A 406 -6.26 11.28 -3.51
N ALA A 407 -6.34 11.77 -2.27
CA ALA A 407 -6.77 13.14 -1.97
C ALA A 407 -5.63 14.18 -2.09
N TYR A 408 -4.93 14.22 -3.23
CA TYR A 408 -3.77 15.10 -3.45
C TYR A 408 -4.07 16.59 -3.15
N PHE A 409 -5.28 17.05 -3.45
CA PHE A 409 -5.74 18.43 -3.21
C PHE A 409 -5.76 18.85 -1.72
N ARG A 410 -5.64 17.89 -0.79
CA ARG A 410 -5.55 18.12 0.66
C ARG A 410 -4.10 18.19 1.16
N ARG A 411 -3.12 17.81 0.33
CA ARG A 411 -1.70 17.75 0.71
C ARG A 411 -0.97 19.09 0.56
N SER A 412 -1.62 20.09 -0.03
CA SER A 412 -1.06 21.44 -0.21
C SER A 412 -2.04 22.52 0.28
N PRO A 413 -1.56 23.55 1.01
CA PRO A 413 -2.39 24.68 1.40
C PRO A 413 -2.72 25.56 0.18
N ALA A 414 -3.76 26.39 0.30
CA ALA A 414 -4.24 27.26 -0.78
C ALA A 414 -3.14 28.13 -1.41
N ALA A 415 -2.17 28.61 -0.62
CA ALA A 415 -1.05 29.42 -1.12
C ALA A 415 -0.13 28.68 -2.12
N PHE A 416 -0.11 27.35 -2.07
CA PHE A 416 0.71 26.46 -2.91
C PHE A 416 -0.08 25.83 -4.07
N LYS A 417 -1.36 26.18 -4.24
CA LYS A 417 -2.17 25.75 -5.38
C LYS A 417 -1.88 26.59 -6.63
N LYS A 418 -0.75 26.32 -7.28
CA LYS A 418 -0.27 27.07 -8.47
C LYS A 418 -0.73 26.47 -9.79
N PHE A 419 -0.82 25.15 -9.86
CA PHE A 419 -1.25 24.43 -11.04
C PHE A 419 -2.76 24.20 -10.95
N MET A 420 -3.51 24.82 -11.85
CA MET A 420 -4.98 24.83 -11.84
C MET A 420 -5.54 24.65 -13.26
N PRO A 421 -6.77 24.12 -13.41
CA PRO A 421 -7.62 23.55 -12.37
C PRO A 421 -7.03 22.25 -11.80
N GLU A 422 -7.27 21.97 -10.51
CA GLU A 422 -6.83 20.74 -9.84
C GLU A 422 -7.99 19.77 -9.62
N CYS A 423 -7.68 18.48 -9.48
CA CYS A 423 -8.67 17.46 -9.10
C CYS A 423 -8.97 17.52 -7.60
N ALA A 424 -10.08 18.15 -7.23
CA ALA A 424 -10.51 18.32 -5.83
C ALA A 424 -11.42 17.17 -5.33
N THR A 425 -11.13 15.93 -5.72
CA THR A 425 -11.85 14.73 -5.28
C THR A 425 -10.91 13.54 -5.19
N ASN A 426 -11.24 12.57 -4.35
CA ASN A 426 -10.54 11.29 -4.28
C ASN A 426 -10.93 10.31 -5.41
N ALA A 427 -12.05 10.54 -6.11
CA ALA A 427 -12.43 9.76 -7.28
C ALA A 427 -11.67 10.24 -8.53
N LEU A 428 -10.35 10.00 -8.56
CA LEU A 428 -9.41 10.53 -9.55
C LEU A 428 -9.83 10.31 -11.01
N GLN A 429 -10.46 9.18 -11.30
CA GLN A 429 -11.02 8.81 -12.61
C GLN A 429 -12.12 9.74 -13.11
N ASN A 430 -12.72 10.57 -12.25
CA ASN A 430 -13.72 11.57 -12.64
C ASN A 430 -13.09 12.88 -13.10
N CYS A 431 -11.79 13.06 -12.89
CA CYS A 431 -11.05 14.21 -13.30
C CYS A 431 -10.33 13.93 -14.63
N PRO A 432 -10.21 14.92 -15.53
CA PRO A 432 -9.20 14.88 -16.57
C PRO A 432 -7.83 14.61 -15.95
N ARG A 433 -7.02 13.74 -16.58
CA ARG A 433 -5.69 13.37 -16.08
C ARG A 433 -4.83 14.60 -15.74
N GLU A 434 -4.89 15.65 -16.55
CA GLU A 434 -4.18 16.90 -16.29
C GLU A 434 -4.53 17.52 -14.93
N GLN A 435 -5.80 17.47 -14.51
CA GLN A 435 -6.21 18.00 -13.21
C GLN A 435 -5.67 17.17 -12.04
N VAL A 436 -5.53 15.86 -12.23
CA VAL A 436 -4.87 14.97 -11.26
C VAL A 436 -3.38 15.32 -11.18
N VAL A 437 -2.72 15.52 -12.34
CA VAL A 437 -1.32 15.96 -12.41
C VAL A 437 -1.14 17.34 -11.76
N ASN A 438 -2.07 18.29 -11.98
CA ASN A 438 -2.03 19.61 -11.36
C ASN A 438 -2.14 19.54 -9.84
N ALA A 439 -3.09 18.74 -9.32
CA ALA A 439 -3.22 18.49 -7.88
C ALA A 439 -1.94 17.88 -7.29
N TYR A 440 -1.37 16.88 -7.98
CA TYR A 440 -0.12 16.22 -7.59
C TYR A 440 1.07 17.18 -7.61
N ASP A 441 1.25 17.97 -8.67
CA ASP A 441 2.34 18.93 -8.81
C ASP A 441 2.27 20.03 -7.72
N ASN A 442 1.07 20.41 -7.27
CA ASN A 442 0.91 21.29 -6.10
C ASN A 442 1.46 20.65 -4.81
N THR A 443 1.36 19.33 -4.66
CA THR A 443 1.97 18.60 -3.52
C THR A 443 3.49 18.61 -3.59
N ILE A 444 4.07 18.48 -4.80
CA ILE A 444 5.51 18.56 -5.00
C ILE A 444 6.02 19.97 -4.68
N LEU A 445 5.27 21.00 -5.11
CA LEU A 445 5.59 22.38 -4.77
C LEU A 445 5.54 22.64 -3.26
N TYR A 446 4.66 21.97 -2.53
CA TYR A 446 4.63 22.06 -1.07
C TYR A 446 5.78 21.29 -0.41
N THR A 447 6.17 20.14 -0.96
CA THR A 447 7.37 19.39 -0.52
C THR A 447 8.65 20.19 -0.78
N ASP A 448 8.76 20.87 -1.93
CA ASP A 448 9.85 21.81 -2.23
C ASP A 448 9.99 22.89 -1.16
N HIS A 449 8.86 23.52 -0.80
CA HIS A 449 8.82 24.52 0.26
C HIS A 449 9.24 23.93 1.61
N PHE A 450 8.68 22.79 2.00
CA PHE A 450 9.02 22.14 3.25
C PHE A 450 10.52 21.82 3.33
N LEU A 451 11.09 21.17 2.31
CA LEU A 451 12.51 20.83 2.27
C LEU A 451 13.41 22.07 2.32
N SER A 452 13.05 23.15 1.61
CA SER A 452 13.77 24.42 1.71
C SER A 452 13.69 25.01 3.12
N SER A 453 12.53 24.95 3.78
CA SER A 453 12.35 25.41 5.16
C SER A 453 13.18 24.59 6.16
N VAL A 454 13.33 23.27 5.95
CA VAL A 454 14.25 22.45 6.76
C VAL A 454 15.70 22.88 6.54
N ILE A 455 16.11 23.12 5.29
CA ILE A 455 17.47 23.61 4.96
C ILE A 455 17.71 24.97 5.61
N ASP A 456 16.75 25.88 5.56
CA ASP A 456 16.89 27.22 6.14
C ASP A 456 16.95 27.16 7.67
N TRP A 457 16.19 26.27 8.32
CA TRP A 457 16.36 25.97 9.74
C TRP A 457 17.76 25.39 10.03
N LEU A 458 18.24 24.43 9.24
CA LEU A 458 19.57 23.83 9.42
C LEU A 458 20.70 24.86 9.33
N LYS A 459 20.62 25.85 8.45
CA LYS A 459 21.58 26.96 8.38
C LYS A 459 21.67 27.73 9.70
N THR A 460 20.56 27.87 10.44
CA THR A 460 20.58 28.52 11.77
C THR A 460 21.34 27.71 12.83
N GLN A 461 21.47 26.39 12.63
CA GLN A 461 22.14 25.46 13.54
C GLN A 461 23.67 25.38 13.30
N GLU A 462 24.17 25.96 12.21
CA GLU A 462 25.59 25.84 11.79
C GLU A 462 26.57 26.51 12.77
N LYS A 463 26.09 27.36 13.67
CA LYS A 463 26.89 27.95 14.74
C LYS A 463 27.35 26.91 15.77
N SER A 464 26.52 25.91 16.07
CA SER A 464 26.72 24.93 17.14
C SER A 464 26.91 23.49 16.64
N THR A 465 26.56 23.22 15.38
CA THR A 465 26.59 21.87 14.80
C THR A 465 27.21 21.89 13.40
N ALA A 466 27.44 20.71 12.85
CA ALA A 466 27.68 20.48 11.42
C ALA A 466 26.39 19.91 10.80
N PRO A 467 25.49 20.74 10.26
CA PRO A 467 24.20 20.28 9.76
C PRO A 467 24.23 19.76 8.32
N ALA A 468 23.43 18.73 8.05
CA ALA A 468 23.18 18.16 6.73
C ALA A 468 21.73 17.67 6.60
N LEU A 469 21.26 17.55 5.36
CA LEU A 469 19.98 16.96 5.01
C LEU A 469 20.15 15.88 3.94
N MET A 470 19.41 14.79 4.09
CA MET A 470 19.14 13.80 3.04
C MET A 470 17.63 13.60 2.95
N TYR A 471 17.08 13.78 1.75
CA TYR A 471 15.69 13.50 1.43
C TYR A 471 15.62 12.34 0.43
N VAL A 472 14.68 11.42 0.64
CA VAL A 472 14.33 10.36 -0.32
C VAL A 472 12.87 10.00 -0.16
N SER A 473 12.16 9.83 -1.28
CA SER A 473 10.78 9.30 -1.24
C SER A 473 10.77 7.80 -1.06
N ASP A 474 9.82 7.28 -0.30
CA ASP A 474 9.65 5.85 -0.08
C ASP A 474 9.32 5.08 -1.38
N HIS A 475 8.49 5.65 -2.24
CA HIS A 475 8.18 5.22 -3.60
C HIS A 475 7.63 6.39 -4.44
N GLY A 476 7.35 6.12 -5.72
CA GLY A 476 6.69 7.07 -6.62
C GLY A 476 5.19 6.80 -6.81
N GLU A 477 4.58 7.33 -7.86
CA GLU A 477 3.11 7.33 -8.04
C GLU A 477 2.70 7.26 -9.52
N SER A 478 1.61 6.53 -9.81
CA SER A 478 0.90 6.58 -11.10
C SER A 478 -0.25 7.58 -11.05
N LEU A 479 -0.36 8.44 -12.06
CA LEU A 479 -1.30 9.55 -12.14
C LEU A 479 -2.28 9.38 -13.31
N GLY A 480 -2.64 8.14 -13.65
CA GLY A 480 -3.55 7.79 -14.74
C GLY A 480 -2.87 7.37 -16.03
N GLU A 481 -1.53 7.25 -16.06
CA GLU A 481 -0.84 6.62 -17.19
C GLU A 481 -1.40 5.19 -17.39
N ASN A 482 -1.86 4.87 -18.60
CA ASN A 482 -2.51 3.59 -18.92
C ASN A 482 -3.68 3.23 -17.99
N ASN A 483 -4.40 4.22 -17.46
CA ASN A 483 -5.49 4.04 -16.48
C ASN A 483 -5.04 3.38 -15.17
N ILE A 484 -3.77 3.56 -14.81
CA ILE A 484 -3.20 3.16 -13.53
C ILE A 484 -3.07 4.41 -12.67
N TYR A 485 -3.65 4.36 -11.49
CA TYR A 485 -3.57 5.40 -10.48
C TYR A 485 -2.97 4.83 -9.20
N LEU A 486 -2.54 5.71 -8.30
CA LEU A 486 -1.91 5.34 -7.04
C LEU A 486 -0.63 4.49 -7.27
N HIS A 487 -0.32 3.67 -6.29
CA HIS A 487 0.88 2.87 -6.20
C HIS A 487 0.53 1.44 -5.76
N SER A 488 1.50 0.70 -5.19
CA SER A 488 1.36 -0.69 -4.73
C SER A 488 1.22 -1.75 -5.82
N LEU A 489 1.59 -1.47 -7.07
CA LEU A 489 1.72 -2.56 -8.05
C LEU A 489 2.91 -3.46 -7.67
N PRO A 490 2.82 -4.79 -7.83
CA PRO A 490 3.94 -5.69 -7.59
C PRO A 490 5.17 -5.20 -8.35
N TYR A 491 6.30 -5.11 -7.67
CA TYR A 491 7.50 -4.41 -8.16
C TYR A 491 7.92 -4.83 -9.58
N ALA A 492 7.82 -6.13 -9.89
CA ALA A 492 8.19 -6.71 -11.19
C ALA A 492 7.34 -6.21 -12.37
N ILE A 493 6.12 -5.73 -12.13
CA ILE A 493 5.20 -5.22 -13.16
C ILE A 493 4.87 -3.73 -12.96
N ALA A 494 5.37 -3.11 -11.90
CA ALA A 494 5.12 -1.71 -11.62
C ALA A 494 5.84 -0.80 -12.65
N PRO A 495 5.18 0.27 -13.12
CA PRO A 495 5.80 1.23 -14.02
C PRO A 495 6.91 2.00 -13.29
N ASP A 496 7.89 2.50 -14.04
CA ASP A 496 9.05 3.19 -13.47
C ASP A 496 8.67 4.42 -12.66
N VAL A 497 7.55 5.09 -12.96
CA VAL A 497 7.03 6.21 -12.15
C VAL A 497 6.66 5.83 -10.71
N GLN A 498 6.42 4.55 -10.40
CA GLN A 498 6.24 4.08 -9.01
C GLN A 498 7.55 3.70 -8.31
N LYS A 499 8.64 3.55 -9.07
CA LYS A 499 9.93 3.03 -8.56
C LYS A 499 11.03 4.09 -8.56
N GLN A 500 11.00 5.05 -9.48
CA GLN A 500 11.97 6.14 -9.56
C GLN A 500 11.57 7.29 -8.63
N VAL A 501 12.41 7.54 -7.64
CA VAL A 501 12.13 8.47 -6.54
C VAL A 501 13.13 9.63 -6.56
N PRO A 502 12.73 10.82 -6.10
CA PRO A 502 13.69 11.90 -5.84
C PRO A 502 14.61 11.50 -4.69
N TRP A 503 15.90 11.76 -4.83
CA TRP A 503 16.89 11.63 -3.76
C TRP A 503 17.75 12.88 -3.74
N ILE A 504 17.75 13.61 -2.63
CA ILE A 504 18.36 14.95 -2.52
C ILE A 504 19.27 15.00 -1.30
N THR A 505 20.44 15.61 -1.45
CA THR A 505 21.31 15.94 -0.33
C THR A 505 21.63 17.43 -0.29
N TRP A 506 21.80 17.95 0.92
CA TRP A 506 22.29 19.30 1.19
C TRP A 506 23.29 19.23 2.33
N PHE A 507 24.47 19.84 2.15
CA PHE A 507 25.50 19.92 3.18
C PHE A 507 25.82 21.38 3.51
N SER A 508 25.88 21.70 4.79
CA SER A 508 26.45 22.97 5.24
C SER A 508 27.96 23.02 5.02
N ALA A 509 28.53 24.22 4.98
CA ALA A 509 29.98 24.37 4.87
C ALA A 509 30.71 23.70 6.04
N ARG A 510 30.12 23.74 7.25
CA ARG A 510 30.64 23.02 8.41
C ARG A 510 30.59 21.51 8.26
N PHE A 511 29.55 20.96 7.64
CA PHE A 511 29.46 19.54 7.39
C PHE A 511 30.49 19.06 6.38
N GLU A 512 30.70 19.81 5.29
CA GLU A 512 31.76 19.50 4.32
C GLU A 512 33.15 19.56 4.96
N GLN A 513 33.43 20.58 5.78
CA GLN A 513 34.70 20.72 6.51
C GLN A 513 34.95 19.56 7.49
N ARG A 514 33.89 19.09 8.16
CA ARG A 514 33.98 17.98 9.12
C ARG A 514 34.20 16.65 8.41
N THR A 515 33.46 16.39 7.34
CA THR A 515 33.43 15.06 6.72
C THR A 515 34.48 14.88 5.63
N GLY A 516 34.92 15.98 5.00
CA GLY A 516 35.67 15.96 3.75
C GLY A 516 34.76 15.79 2.52
N ILE A 517 33.49 15.40 2.73
CA ILE A 517 32.54 15.12 1.66
C ILE A 517 32.07 16.45 1.06
N THR A 518 32.30 16.65 -0.24
CA THR A 518 31.92 17.89 -0.92
C THR A 518 30.71 17.72 -1.83
N THR A 519 29.83 18.73 -1.83
CA THR A 519 28.70 18.87 -2.75
C THR A 519 29.18 18.87 -4.20
N ALA A 520 30.33 19.47 -4.48
CA ALA A 520 30.92 19.50 -5.82
C ALA A 520 31.23 18.10 -6.36
N CYS A 521 31.82 17.22 -5.53
CA CYS A 521 32.06 15.83 -5.93
C CYS A 521 30.76 15.05 -6.14
N LEU A 522 29.79 15.19 -5.23
CA LEU A 522 28.50 14.50 -5.37
C LEU A 522 27.74 14.92 -6.63
N LYS A 523 27.80 16.21 -7.03
CA LYS A 523 27.20 16.69 -8.29
C LYS A 523 27.73 15.96 -9.52
N GLN A 524 29.01 15.59 -9.55
CA GLN A 524 29.60 14.83 -10.65
C GLN A 524 29.05 13.40 -10.74
N ARG A 525 28.46 12.89 -9.65
CA ARG A 525 27.91 11.53 -9.54
C ARG A 525 26.37 11.51 -9.57
N ALA A 526 25.70 12.64 -9.75
CA ALA A 526 24.24 12.75 -9.67
C ALA A 526 23.46 11.86 -10.66
N ALA A 527 24.07 11.49 -11.78
CA ALA A 527 23.47 10.58 -12.77
C ALA A 527 23.66 9.09 -12.45
N THR A 528 24.46 8.75 -11.43
CA THR A 528 24.73 7.36 -11.04
C THR A 528 23.44 6.68 -10.62
N ARG A 529 23.26 5.43 -11.07
CA ARG A 529 22.13 4.62 -10.61
C ARG A 529 22.34 4.27 -9.14
N ILE A 530 21.41 4.70 -8.30
CA ILE A 530 21.37 4.36 -6.88
C ILE A 530 20.02 3.76 -6.52
N THR A 531 19.96 3.09 -5.38
CA THR A 531 18.76 2.44 -4.87
C THR A 531 18.63 2.69 -3.38
N HIS A 532 17.49 2.37 -2.80
CA HIS A 532 17.30 2.35 -1.34
C HIS A 532 18.32 1.46 -0.61
N ASP A 533 18.94 0.49 -1.28
CA ASP A 533 20.01 -0.34 -0.70
C ASP A 533 21.25 0.49 -0.30
N HIS A 534 21.40 1.69 -0.88
CA HIS A 534 22.50 2.59 -0.55
C HIS A 534 22.20 3.43 0.70
N TYR A 535 20.94 3.52 1.12
CA TYR A 535 20.50 4.44 2.19
C TYR A 535 21.16 4.10 3.53
N PHE A 536 21.12 2.82 3.90
CA PHE A 536 21.72 2.31 5.13
C PHE A 536 23.20 2.72 5.25
N HIS A 537 23.99 2.38 4.23
CA HIS A 537 25.44 2.57 4.26
C HIS A 537 25.82 4.05 4.10
N SER A 538 25.12 4.81 3.27
CA SER A 538 25.38 6.24 3.08
C SER A 538 25.13 7.05 4.36
N VAL A 539 24.10 6.71 5.13
CA VAL A 539 23.84 7.38 6.42
C VAL A 539 24.92 7.04 7.45
N LEU A 540 25.38 5.78 7.51
CA LEU A 540 26.51 5.40 8.38
C LEU A 540 27.79 6.16 8.01
N GLY A 541 28.10 6.25 6.71
CA GLY A 541 29.27 6.96 6.19
C GLY A 541 29.25 8.46 6.51
N LEU A 542 28.11 9.13 6.26
CA LEU A 542 27.90 10.55 6.58
C LEU A 542 28.12 10.87 8.05
N LEU A 543 27.78 9.95 8.95
CA LEU A 543 27.91 10.12 10.39
C LEU A 543 29.22 9.57 10.95
N GLY A 544 30.06 8.96 10.11
CA GLY A 544 31.31 8.33 10.54
C GLY A 544 31.10 7.18 11.53
N VAL A 545 30.00 6.44 11.40
CA VAL A 545 29.71 5.27 12.23
C VAL A 545 30.52 4.08 11.71
N GLN A 546 31.33 3.49 12.58
CA GLN A 546 32.13 2.31 12.29
C GLN A 546 31.38 1.06 12.76
N THR A 547 31.15 0.12 11.86
CA THR A 547 30.58 -1.21 12.13
C THR A 547 30.91 -2.15 10.98
N ASP A 548 31.00 -3.45 11.24
CA ASP A 548 31.16 -4.51 10.24
C ASP A 548 30.00 -4.57 9.23
N LEU A 549 28.86 -3.93 9.53
CA LEU A 549 27.73 -3.79 8.59
C LEU A 549 27.97 -2.75 7.49
N TYR A 550 28.93 -1.85 7.64
CA TYR A 550 29.16 -0.78 6.67
C TYR A 550 29.84 -1.34 5.41
N ASP A 551 29.22 -1.11 4.25
CA ASP A 551 29.75 -1.47 2.94
C ASP A 551 30.07 -0.18 2.17
N PRO A 552 31.35 0.19 2.01
CA PRO A 552 31.77 1.38 1.27
C PRO A 552 31.29 1.37 -0.20
N ALA A 553 31.08 0.20 -0.80
CA ALA A 553 30.61 0.12 -2.19
C ALA A 553 29.14 0.54 -2.34
N ARG A 554 28.38 0.55 -1.24
CA ARG A 554 26.97 0.97 -1.18
C ARG A 554 26.79 2.35 -0.54
N ASP A 555 27.88 3.03 -0.18
CA ASP A 555 27.86 4.40 0.29
C ASP A 555 28.05 5.37 -0.89
N ILE A 556 27.02 6.15 -1.20
CA ILE A 556 27.04 7.10 -2.33
C ILE A 556 28.06 8.23 -2.13
N THR A 557 28.57 8.40 -0.91
CA THR A 557 29.49 9.46 -0.49
C THR A 557 30.94 8.99 -0.32
N ALA A 558 31.20 7.68 -0.31
CA ALA A 558 32.51 7.11 0.02
C ALA A 558 33.67 7.59 -0.86
N HIS A 559 33.39 7.98 -2.11
CA HIS A 559 34.41 8.49 -3.05
C HIS A 559 34.54 10.01 -3.07
N CYS A 560 33.86 10.71 -2.17
CA CYS A 560 33.76 12.16 -2.18
C CYS A 560 34.33 12.85 -0.95
N GLY A 561 34.90 12.11 0.01
CA GLY A 561 35.51 12.66 1.23
C GLY A 561 36.60 11.78 1.86
#